data_AF-A0A2V9PSV3-F1
#
_entry.id   AF-A0A2V9PSV3-F1
#
_cell.length_a   1.000
_cell.length_b   1.000
_cell.length_c   1.000
_cell.angle_alpha   90.00
_cell.angle_beta   90.00
_cell.angle_gamma   90.00
#
_symmetry.space_group_name_H-M   'P 1'
#
loop_
_entity.id
_entity.type
_entity.pdbx_description
1 polymer ?
#
loop_
_entity_poly.entity_id
_entity_poly.type
_entity_poly.pdbx_seq_one_letter_code
_entity_poly.pdbx_strand_id
1 'polypeptide(L)'
;MYAFDGLLMARSGPTRGIGAIRKQLAEYVAMKPTIQLTTRRVMHAGDTALLVADWRFHGSAADGGDVSTSGTSIEVARRQPDGSWRYLIDLPNGLS
;
A
#
# COMPACT_ATOMS: atom_id res chain seq x y z
N MET A 1 -9.49 -2.08 -1.68
CA MET A 1 -8.16 -2.39 -1.09
C MET A 1 -8.08 -1.87 0.34
N TYR A 2 -8.40 -0.59 0.58
CA TYR A 2 -8.43 0.01 1.93
C TYR A 2 -9.79 -0.11 2.62
N ALA A 3 -9.78 -0.07 3.95
CA ALA A 3 -10.95 0.13 4.79
C ALA A 3 -11.48 1.56 4.65
N PHE A 4 -12.74 1.80 5.02
CA PHE A 4 -13.35 3.14 4.94
C PHE A 4 -12.58 4.19 5.74
N ASP A 5 -12.10 3.79 6.93
CA ASP A 5 -11.28 4.56 7.87
C ASP A 5 -9.76 4.40 7.65
N GLY A 6 -9.35 3.82 6.51
CA GLY A 6 -7.95 3.50 6.23
C GLY A 6 -7.03 4.72 6.20
N LEU A 7 -5.75 4.48 6.50
CA LEU A 7 -4.65 5.44 6.45
C LEU A 7 -3.52 4.92 5.56
N LEU A 8 -3.03 5.78 4.67
CA LEU A 8 -1.83 5.58 3.87
C LEU A 8 -0.77 6.59 4.32
N MET A 9 0.46 6.14 4.53
CA MET A 9 1.60 7.04 4.64
C MET A 9 2.15 7.35 3.24
N ALA A 10 1.56 8.38 2.62
CA ALA A 10 2.01 8.85 1.32
C ALA A 10 3.32 9.63 1.47
N ARG A 11 4.03 9.86 0.36
CA ARG A 11 5.21 10.75 0.35
C ARG A 11 4.91 12.17 0.83
N SER A 12 3.68 12.64 0.61
CA SER A 12 3.19 13.93 1.07
C SER A 12 2.75 13.95 2.54
N GLY A 13 2.77 12.80 3.22
CA GLY A 13 2.39 12.63 4.61
C GLY A 13 1.16 11.72 4.82
N PRO A 14 0.64 11.67 6.07
CA PRO A 14 -0.49 10.81 6.42
C PRO A 14 -1.76 11.19 5.64
N THR A 15 -2.34 10.23 4.93
CA THR A 15 -3.55 10.41 4.12
C THR A 15 -4.64 9.47 4.62
N ARG A 16 -5.84 10.00 4.92
CA ARG A 16 -6.97 9.23 5.47
C ARG A 16 -8.16 9.17 4.51
N GLY A 17 -8.85 8.04 4.52
CA GLY A 17 -10.08 7.81 3.77
C GLY A 17 -9.87 7.47 2.30
N ILE A 18 -10.75 6.62 1.76
CA ILE A 18 -10.59 5.99 0.43
C ILE A 18 -10.43 7.02 -0.69
N GLY A 19 -11.18 8.13 -0.66
CA GLY A 19 -11.12 9.15 -1.70
C GLY A 19 -9.75 9.84 -1.80
N ALA A 20 -9.17 10.23 -0.67
CA ALA A 20 -7.87 10.88 -0.61
C ALA A 20 -6.74 9.89 -0.93
N ILE A 21 -6.83 8.66 -0.41
CA ILE A 21 -5.87 7.58 -0.72
C ILE A 21 -5.86 7.29 -2.22
N ARG A 22 -7.03 7.16 -2.85
CA ARG A 22 -7.14 6.95 -4.30
C ARG A 22 -6.46 8.07 -5.10
N LYS A 23 -6.59 9.32 -4.65
CA LYS A 23 -5.92 10.46 -5.29
C LYS A 23 -4.40 10.35 -5.19
N GLN A 24 -3.86 10.00 -4.02
CA GLN A 24 -2.41 9.81 -3.83
C GLN A 24 -1.86 8.66 -4.69
N LEU A 25 -2.62 7.58 -4.85
CA LEU A 25 -2.18 6.41 -5.63
C LEU A 25 -2.33 6.60 -7.15
N ALA A 26 -3.14 7.56 -7.60
CA ALA A 26 -3.45 7.74 -9.02
C ALA A 26 -2.20 8.01 -9.89
N GLU A 27 -1.24 8.78 -9.37
CA GLU A 27 0.02 9.08 -10.07
C GLU A 27 0.85 7.82 -10.30
N TYR A 28 0.94 6.93 -9.31
CA TYR A 28 1.62 5.64 -9.44
C TYR A 28 0.91 4.71 -10.43
N VAL A 29 -0.43 4.68 -10.41
CA VAL A 29 -1.22 3.89 -11.36
C VAL A 29 -1.04 4.38 -12.80
N ALA A 30 -0.93 5.70 -13.00
CA ALA A 30 -0.71 6.30 -14.31
C ALA A 30 0.62 5.85 -14.94
N MET A 31 1.62 5.48 -14.13
CA MET A 31 2.90 4.91 -14.59
C MET A 31 2.80 3.47 -15.10
N LYS A 32 1.58 2.88 -15.11
CA LYS A 32 1.30 1.49 -15.51
C LYS A 32 2.26 0.48 -14.87
N PRO A 33 2.35 0.46 -13.53
CA PRO A 33 3.44 -0.23 -12.89
C PRO A 33 3.24 -1.73 -12.88
N THR A 34 4.35 -2.45 -12.96
CA THR A 34 4.45 -3.82 -12.45
C THR A 34 4.91 -3.75 -11.00
N ILE A 35 4.11 -4.33 -10.10
CA ILE A 35 4.46 -4.43 -8.68
C ILE A 35 4.65 -5.90 -8.32
N GLN A 36 5.80 -6.22 -7.77
CA GLN A 36 6.09 -7.54 -7.20
C GLN A 36 6.12 -7.41 -5.68
N LEU A 37 5.42 -8.32 -4.99
CA LEU A 37 5.37 -8.38 -3.53
C LEU A 37 5.87 -9.73 -3.05
N THR A 38 6.78 -9.73 -2.09
CA THR A 38 7.25 -10.92 -1.37
C THR A 38 6.89 -10.77 0.09
N THR A 39 5.87 -11.50 0.53
CA THR A 39 5.46 -11.50 1.94
C THR A 39 6.56 -12.06 2.83
N ARG A 40 7.03 -11.26 3.80
CA ARG A 40 8.00 -11.69 4.81
C ARG A 40 7.33 -12.27 6.03
N ARG A 41 6.28 -11.62 6.53
CA ARG A 41 5.57 -12.00 7.75
C ARG A 41 4.08 -11.69 7.65
N VAL A 42 3.30 -12.58 8.24
CA VAL A 42 1.88 -12.38 8.52
C VAL A 42 1.65 -12.77 9.97
N MET A 43 1.13 -11.85 10.77
CA MET A 43 0.75 -12.08 12.16
C MET A 43 -0.72 -11.69 12.30
N HIS A 44 -1.57 -12.62 12.72
CA HIS A 44 -3.01 -12.45 12.76
C HIS A 44 -3.55 -12.58 14.18
N ALA A 45 -4.46 -11.68 14.56
CA ALA A 45 -5.18 -11.71 15.82
C ALA A 45 -6.63 -11.23 15.61
N GLY A 46 -7.60 -12.12 15.81
CA GLY A 46 -9.02 -11.81 15.70
C GLY A 46 -9.44 -11.45 14.26
N ASP A 47 -9.79 -10.18 14.05
CA ASP A 47 -10.16 -9.62 12.75
C ASP A 47 -9.06 -8.72 12.16
N THR A 48 -7.86 -8.74 12.75
CA THR A 48 -6.76 -7.84 12.39
C THR A 48 -5.51 -8.64 12.05
N ALA A 49 -4.75 -8.18 11.07
CA ALA A 49 -3.48 -8.77 10.66
C ALA A 49 -2.40 -7.70 10.50
N LEU A 50 -1.20 -7.99 10.98
CA LEU A 50 0.02 -7.25 10.66
C LEU A 50 0.75 -7.99 9.52
N LEU A 51 1.09 -7.25 8.49
CA LEU A 51 1.74 -7.72 7.27
C LEU A 51 3.08 -6.99 7.15
N VAL A 52 4.10 -7.72 6.71
CA VAL A 52 5.40 -7.17 6.32
C VAL A 52 5.77 -7.80 4.99
N ALA A 53 6.05 -6.99 3.98
CA ALA A 53 6.41 -7.47 2.65
C ALA A 53 7.55 -6.65 2.05
N ASP A 54 8.36 -7.30 1.22
CA ASP A 54 9.18 -6.58 0.25
C ASP A 54 8.38 -6.29 -0.99
N TRP A 55 8.59 -5.10 -1.55
CA TRP A 55 8.01 -4.75 -2.82
C TRP A 55 9.06 -4.20 -3.77
N ARG A 56 8.84 -4.47 -5.06
CA ARG A 56 9.51 -3.83 -6.18
C ARG A 56 8.46 -3.23 -7.09
N PHE A 57 8.72 -2.00 -7.50
CA PHE A 57 7.89 -1.22 -8.41
C PHE A 57 8.73 -0.93 -9.65
N HIS A 58 8.16 -1.20 -10.81
CA HIS A 58 8.68 -0.75 -12.09
C HIS A 58 7.56 -0.13 -12.91
N GLY A 59 7.75 1.08 -13.41
CA GLY A 59 6.77 1.77 -14.25
C GLY A 59 7.45 2.82 -15.14
N SER A 60 6.65 3.54 -15.91
CA SER A 60 7.15 4.58 -16.82
C SER A 60 6.62 5.96 -16.40
N ALA A 61 7.52 6.93 -16.26
CA ALA A 61 7.18 8.33 -16.04
C ALA A 61 6.49 8.94 -17.27
N ALA A 62 5.88 10.12 -17.09
CA ALA A 62 5.12 10.79 -18.14
C ALA A 62 5.98 11.20 -19.36
N ASP A 63 7.28 11.39 -19.17
CA ASP A 63 8.26 11.66 -20.22
C ASP A 63 8.80 10.39 -20.91
N GLY A 64 8.29 9.21 -20.51
CA GLY A 64 8.74 7.91 -21.01
C GLY A 64 9.96 7.35 -20.29
N GLY A 65 10.50 8.03 -19.28
CA GLY A 65 11.61 7.53 -18.48
C GLY A 65 11.21 6.35 -17.60
N ASP A 66 12.10 5.36 -17.48
CA ASP A 66 11.87 4.22 -16.59
C ASP A 66 12.04 4.60 -15.11
N VAL A 67 11.06 4.20 -14.30
CA VAL A 67 11.08 4.35 -12.84
C VAL A 67 11.16 2.96 -12.23
N SER A 68 12.21 2.72 -11.46
CA SER A 68 12.37 1.49 -10.68
C SER A 68 12.68 1.83 -9.23
N THR A 69 11.88 1.33 -8.30
CA THR A 69 12.06 1.56 -6.87
C THR A 69 11.59 0.35 -6.07
N SER A 70 12.11 0.20 -4.86
CA SER A 70 11.81 -0.95 -4.00
C SER A 70 11.86 -0.54 -2.55
N GLY A 71 11.20 -1.31 -1.70
CA GLY A 71 11.21 -1.08 -0.26
C GLY A 71 10.64 -2.27 0.50
N THR A 72 10.50 -2.07 1.81
CA THR A 72 9.80 -2.98 2.70
C THR A 72 8.61 -2.24 3.29
N SER A 73 7.42 -2.79 3.12
CA SER A 73 6.19 -2.24 3.66
C SER A 73 5.82 -2.89 4.99
N ILE A 74 5.05 -2.15 5.79
CA ILE A 74 4.40 -2.64 7.01
C ILE A 74 2.94 -2.22 6.93
N GLU A 75 2.02 -3.18 6.97
CA GLU A 75 0.59 -2.89 6.90
C GLU A 75 -0.19 -3.53 8.04
N VAL A 76 -1.22 -2.83 8.49
CA VAL A 76 -2.28 -3.42 9.30
C VAL A 76 -3.49 -3.61 8.39
N ALA A 77 -3.99 -4.83 8.27
CA ALA A 77 -5.24 -5.15 7.60
C ALA A 77 -6.33 -5.48 8.62
N ARG A 78 -7.58 -5.13 8.31
CA ARG A 78 -8.76 -5.49 9.09
C ARG A 78 -9.75 -6.26 8.20
N ARG A 79 -10.28 -7.36 8.73
CA ARG A 79 -11.35 -8.13 8.11
C ARG A 79 -12.66 -7.37 8.26
N GLN A 80 -13.37 -7.21 7.15
CA GLN A 80 -14.65 -6.53 7.10
C GLN A 80 -15.80 -7.52 7.40
N PRO A 81 -17.02 -7.02 7.70
CA PRO A 81 -18.18 -7.89 7.90
C PRO A 81 -18.49 -8.81 6.72
N ASP A 82 -18.13 -8.41 5.50
CA ASP A 82 -18.26 -9.23 4.28
C ASP A 82 -17.18 -10.32 4.14
N GLY A 83 -16.28 -10.44 5.13
CA GLY A 83 -15.18 -11.42 5.15
C GLY A 83 -13.92 -10.98 4.39
N SER A 84 -13.96 -9.87 3.66
CA SER A 84 -12.82 -9.34 2.91
C SER A 84 -11.77 -8.71 3.84
N TRP A 85 -10.49 -8.84 3.49
CA TRP A 85 -9.41 -8.13 4.16
C TRP A 85 -9.14 -6.80 3.47
N ARG A 86 -8.98 -5.74 4.26
CA ARG A 86 -8.70 -4.39 3.75
C ARG A 86 -7.61 -3.73 4.58
N TYR A 87 -6.74 -2.95 3.94
CA TYR A 87 -5.74 -2.17 4.68
C TYR A 87 -6.40 -1.11 5.54
N LEU A 88 -6.09 -1.14 6.83
CA LEU A 88 -6.42 -0.13 7.82
C LEU A 88 -5.27 0.88 7.97
N ILE A 89 -4.03 0.40 8.02
CA ILE A 89 -2.82 1.24 8.01
C ILE A 89 -1.90 0.67 6.94
N ASP A 90 -1.36 1.53 6.09
CA ASP A 90 -0.40 1.18 5.06
C ASP A 90 0.81 2.11 5.17
N LEU A 91 1.97 1.52 5.45
CA LEU A 91 3.27 2.19 5.51
C LEU A 91 4.16 1.58 4.41
N PRO A 92 4.08 2.09 3.16
CA PRO A 92 4.80 1.48 2.04
C PRO A 92 6.32 1.42 2.25
N ASN A 93 6.90 2.39 2.95
CA ASN A 93 8.35 2.44 3.19
C ASN A 93 8.74 1.96 4.61
N GLY A 94 7.82 1.35 5.36
CA GLY A 94 8.10 0.88 6.72
C GLY A 94 8.57 2.01 7.65
N LEU A 95 9.75 1.86 8.23
CA LEU A 95 10.36 2.80 9.20
C LEU A 95 11.62 3.52 8.67
N SER A 96 11.92 3.41 7.37
CA SER A 96 13.12 4.00 6.76
C SER A 96 13.06 5.51 6.66
#